data_AF-A0A1R4HE86-F1
#
_entry.id   AF-A0A1R4HE86-F1
#
_cell.length_a   1.000
_cell.length_b   1.000
_cell.length_c   1.000
_cell.angle_alpha   90.00
_cell.angle_beta   90.00
_cell.angle_gamma   90.00
#
_symmetry.space_group_name_H-M   'P 1'
#
loop_
_entity.id
_entity.type
_entity.pdbx_description
1 polymer ?
#
loop_
_entity_poly.entity_id
_entity_poly.type
_entity_poly.pdbx_seq_one_letter_code
_entity_poly.pdbx_strand_id
1 'polypeptide(L)'
;MLDVVATRTPSLAYPYPGNSEQTLRIQKLGEQGWVTQLNEGDLNPQTLKTHILQALNQPYPQHTINLNGAVNIGNKIREIIGSR
;
A
#
# COMPACT_ATOMS: atom_id res chain seq x y z
N MET A 1 5.94 -2.87 1.15
CA MET A 1 4.61 -2.22 0.98
C MET A 1 3.48 -3.17 1.37
N LEU A 2 3.54 -4.45 1.01
CA LEU A 2 2.62 -5.44 1.58
C LEU A 2 2.73 -5.53 3.10
N ASP A 3 3.94 -5.37 3.66
CA ASP A 3 4.17 -5.37 5.11
C ASP A 3 3.36 -4.29 5.80
N VAL A 4 3.39 -3.07 5.28
CA VAL A 4 2.62 -1.91 5.78
C VAL A 4 1.12 -2.20 5.86
N VAL A 5 0.57 -2.85 4.83
CA VAL A 5 -0.84 -3.24 4.79
C VAL A 5 -1.11 -4.36 5.80
N ALA A 6 -0.24 -5.36 5.87
CA ALA A 6 -0.38 -6.52 6.75
C ALA A 6 -0.29 -6.14 8.23
N THR A 7 0.62 -5.24 8.59
CA THR A 7 0.85 -4.81 9.97
C THR A 7 -0.04 -3.65 10.38
N ARG A 8 -0.78 -3.04 9.43
CA ARG A 8 -1.47 -1.77 9.63
C ARG A 8 -0.51 -0.79 10.29
N THR A 9 0.51 -0.37 9.56
CA THR A 9 1.48 0.65 10.01
C THR A 9 1.22 1.98 9.27
N PRO A 10 1.25 3.16 9.91
CA PRO A 10 1.02 4.40 9.21
C PRO A 10 2.21 4.63 8.31
N SER A 11 1.98 5.02 7.07
CA SER A 11 3.05 5.04 6.08
C SER A 11 2.96 6.23 5.15
N LEU A 12 4.14 6.72 4.81
CA LEU A 12 4.37 7.70 3.76
C LEU A 12 5.17 7.01 2.67
N ALA A 13 4.84 7.23 1.40
CA ALA A 13 5.57 6.66 0.29
C ALA A 13 5.88 7.71 -0.77
N TYR A 14 7.17 7.90 -1.04
CA TYR A 14 7.65 8.68 -2.16
C TYR A 14 7.86 7.75 -3.37
N PRO A 15 7.23 8.01 -4.53
CA PRO A 15 7.38 7.17 -5.71
C PRO A 15 8.77 7.32 -6.32
N TYR A 16 9.43 6.20 -6.62
CA TYR A 16 10.68 6.21 -7.37
C TYR A 16 10.39 6.33 -8.87
N PRO A 17 10.89 7.37 -9.58
CA PRO A 17 10.56 7.60 -11.00
C PRO A 17 10.95 6.44 -11.92
N GLY A 18 11.97 5.65 -11.57
CA GLY A 18 12.42 4.50 -12.35
C GLY A 18 11.54 3.25 -12.22
N ASN A 19 10.47 3.28 -11.42
CA ASN A 19 9.60 2.13 -11.20
C ASN A 19 8.11 2.54 -11.30
N SER A 20 7.57 2.43 -12.52
CA SER A 20 6.17 2.76 -12.81
C SER A 20 5.17 1.89 -12.03
N GLU A 21 5.50 0.63 -11.77
CA GLU A 21 4.64 -0.27 -10.99
C GLU A 21 4.53 0.17 -9.54
N GLN A 22 5.65 0.59 -8.94
CA GLN A 22 5.66 1.14 -7.59
C GLN A 22 4.81 2.40 -7.50
N THR A 23 4.95 3.32 -8.46
CA THR A 23 4.15 4.55 -8.53
C THR A 23 2.66 4.22 -8.59
N LEU A 24 2.26 3.30 -9.48
CA LEU A 24 0.86 2.86 -9.58
C LEU A 24 0.35 2.25 -8.27
N ARG A 25 1.19 1.46 -7.59
CA ARG A 25 0.82 0.81 -6.33
C ARG A 25 0.63 1.83 -5.20
N ILE A 26 1.52 2.81 -5.10
CA ILE A 26 1.41 3.93 -4.15
C ILE A 26 0.11 4.69 -4.39
N GLN A 27 -0.16 5.04 -5.64
CA GLN A 27 -1.38 5.76 -6.01
C GLN A 27 -2.64 4.99 -5.59
N LYS A 28 -2.77 3.72 -6.01
CA LYS A 28 -3.97 2.90 -5.71
C LYS A 28 -4.18 2.69 -4.21
N LEU A 29 -3.11 2.46 -3.46
CA LEU A 29 -3.20 2.29 -2.01
C LEU A 29 -3.49 3.62 -1.30
N GLY A 30 -2.98 4.74 -1.82
CA GLY A 30 -3.26 6.07 -1.30
C GLY A 30 -4.68 6.54 -1.54
N GLU A 31 -5.25 6.25 -2.70
CA GLU A 31 -6.68 6.46 -2.99
C GLU A 31 -7.59 5.72 -1.98
N GLN A 32 -7.10 4.62 -1.41
CA GLN A 32 -7.80 3.82 -0.40
C GLN A 32 -7.42 4.18 1.05
N GLY A 33 -6.50 5.14 1.25
CA GLY A 33 -6.08 5.60 2.57
C GLY A 33 -5.09 4.69 3.30
N TRP A 34 -4.47 3.71 2.63
CA TRP A 34 -3.48 2.81 3.25
C TRP A 34 -2.09 3.43 3.36
N VAL A 35 -1.78 4.40 2.50
CA VAL A 35 -0.46 5.04 2.39
C VAL A 35 -0.66 6.50 1.99
N THR A 36 0.04 7.44 2.61
CA THR A 36 0.07 8.82 2.10
C THR A 36 1.17 8.95 1.05
N GLN A 37 0.79 9.29 -0.17
CA GLN A 37 1.75 9.56 -1.24
C GLN A 37 2.45 10.90 -0.99
N LEU A 38 3.78 10.89 -1.05
CA LEU A 38 4.60 12.10 -1.04
C LEU A 38 4.99 12.51 -2.46
N ASN A 39 5.21 13.80 -2.66
CA ASN A 39 5.88 14.36 -3.82
C ASN A 39 7.27 14.91 -3.43
N GLU A 40 8.05 15.36 -4.42
CA GLU A 40 9.42 15.84 -4.20
C GLU A 40 9.48 17.04 -3.24
N GLY A 41 8.48 17.94 -3.33
CA GLY A 41 8.36 19.10 -2.45
C GLY A 41 8.17 18.71 -0.98
N ASP A 42 7.60 17.54 -0.70
CA ASP A 42 7.37 17.07 0.67
C ASP A 42 8.64 16.58 1.39
N LEU A 43 9.73 16.33 0.65
CA LEU A 43 10.96 15.74 1.20
C LEU A 43 11.80 16.71 2.03
N ASN A 44 11.41 17.98 2.08
CA ASN A 44 12.07 18.91 3.01
C ASN A 44 11.73 18.53 4.47
N PRO A 45 12.66 18.72 5.43
CA PRO A 45 12.50 18.20 6.79
C PRO A 45 11.22 18.67 7.51
N GLN A 46 10.83 19.94 7.31
CA GLN A 46 9.70 20.52 8.02
C GLN A 46 8.35 19.99 7.49
N THR A 47 8.25 19.84 6.17
CA THR A 47 7.04 19.29 5.52
C THR A 47 6.94 17.80 5.79
N LEU A 48 8.04 17.06 5.69
CA LEU A 48 8.08 15.64 6.02
C LEU A 48 7.67 15.38 7.47
N LYS A 49 8.16 16.17 8.43
CA LYS A 49 7.73 16.09 9.84
C LYS A 49 6.22 16.25 9.97
N THR A 50 5.63 17.20 9.24
CA THR A 50 4.19 17.46 9.27
C THR A 50 3.42 16.24 8.77
N HIS A 51 3.83 15.65 7.64
CA HIS A 51 3.23 14.42 7.10
C HIS A 51 3.36 13.24 8.06
N ILE A 52 4.50 13.07 8.74
CA ILE A 52 4.70 12.00 9.73
C ILE A 52 3.70 12.16 10.88
N LEU A 53 3.60 13.37 11.45
CA LEU A 53 2.68 13.63 12.55
C LEU A 53 1.22 13.44 12.14
N GLN A 54 0.85 13.83 10.92
CA GLN A 54 -0.48 13.59 10.38
C GLN A 54 -0.79 12.10 10.24
N ALA A 55 0.13 11.32 9.65
CA ALA A 55 -0.04 9.88 9.48
C ALA A 55 -0.20 9.15 10.82
N LEU A 56 0.57 9.54 11.85
CA LEU A 56 0.46 8.94 13.19
C LEU A 56 -0.90 9.19 13.86
N ASN A 57 -1.61 10.26 13.49
CA ASN A 57 -2.91 10.61 14.05
C ASN A 57 -4.11 10.14 13.19
N GLN A 58 -3.84 9.64 11.98
CA GLN A 58 -4.89 9.21 11.06
C GLN A 58 -5.36 7.79 11.40
N PRO A 59 -6.67 7.55 11.57
CA PRO A 59 -7.18 6.20 11.77
C PRO A 59 -6.98 5.36 10.51
N TYR A 60 -6.75 4.06 10.70
CA TYR A 60 -6.66 3.13 9.57
C TYR A 60 -7.98 3.00 8.82
N PRO A 61 -7.92 2.71 7.51
CA PRO A 61 -9.09 2.32 6.76
C PRO A 61 -9.83 1.14 7.45
N GLN A 62 -11.15 1.24 7.53
CA GLN A 62 -12.01 0.20 8.13
C GLN A 62 -12.20 -1.01 7.21
N HIS A 63 -11.90 -0.87 5.92
CA HIS A 63 -11.94 -1.97 4.97
C HIS A 63 -10.64 -2.77 5.01
N THR A 64 -10.64 -3.98 4.44
CA THR A 64 -9.49 -4.89 4.45
C THR A 64 -9.03 -5.23 3.04
N ILE A 65 -7.72 -5.45 2.89
CA ILE A 65 -7.16 -6.04 1.69
C ILE A 65 -6.98 -7.54 1.95
N ASN A 66 -7.48 -8.38 1.05
CA ASN A 66 -7.28 -9.82 1.13
C ASN A 66 -5.83 -10.17 0.78
N LEU A 67 -5.06 -10.57 1.79
CA LEU A 67 -3.65 -10.94 1.64
C LEU A 67 -3.44 -12.44 1.35
N ASN A 68 -4.50 -13.24 1.24
CA ASN A 68 -4.42 -14.68 0.98
C ASN A 68 -4.21 -15.02 -0.51
N GLY A 69 -3.50 -14.16 -1.26
CA GLY A 69 -3.33 -14.30 -2.70
C GLY A 69 -2.77 -15.66 -3.13
N ALA A 70 -1.74 -16.14 -2.41
CA ALA A 70 -1.11 -17.44 -2.67
C ALA A 70 -2.07 -18.64 -2.45
N VAL A 71 -2.89 -18.59 -1.40
CA VAL A 71 -3.90 -19.62 -1.13
C VAL A 71 -4.99 -19.60 -2.20
N ASN A 72 -5.48 -18.39 -2.53
CA ASN A 72 -6.54 -18.20 -3.52
C ASN A 72 -6.10 -18.69 -4.91
N ILE A 73 -4.87 -18.38 -5.34
CA ILE A 73 -4.36 -18.86 -6.63
C ILE A 73 -4.14 -20.38 -6.63
N GLY A 74 -3.68 -20.97 -5.52
CA GLY A 74 -3.54 -22.41 -5.37
C GLY A 74 -4.87 -23.15 -5.51
N ASN A 75 -5.92 -22.63 -4.87
CA ASN A 75 -7.28 -23.17 -5.02
C ASN A 75 -7.79 -23.07 -6.46
N LYS A 76 -7.54 -21.93 -7.12
CA LYS A 76 -7.96 -21.70 -8.51
C LYS A 76 -7.24 -22.61 -9.50
N ILE A 77 -5.94 -22.85 -9.31
CA ILE A 77 -5.17 -23.79 -10.12
C ILE A 77 -5.72 -25.21 -9.94
N ARG A 78 -6.03 -25.62 -8.70
CA ARG A 78 -6.60 -26.94 -8.41
C ARG A 78 -7.96 -27.14 -9.09
N GLU A 79 -8.81 -26.11 -9.07
CA GLU A 79 -10.09 -26.11 -9.77
C GLU A 79 -9.88 -26.31 -11.28
N ILE A 80 -8.98 -25.55 -11.91
CA ILE A 80 -8.71 -25.65 -13.35
C ILE A 80 -8.16 -27.03 -13.75
N ILE A 81 -7.25 -27.60 -12.94
CA ILE A 81 -6.61 -28.89 -13.25
C ILE A 81 -7.53 -30.07 -12.93
N GLY A 82 -8.31 -29.99 -11.84
CA GLY A 82 -9.24 -31.03 -11.41
C GLY A 82 -10.58 -31.06 -12.16
N SER A 83 -10.84 -30.05 -13.01
CA SER A 83 -12.01 -29.99 -13.90
C SER A 83 -11.79 -30.68 -15.27
N ARG A 84 -10.81 -31.59 -15.36
CA ARG A 84 -10.51 -32.40 -16.54
C ARG A 84 -10.82 -33.87 -16.29
#